data_AF-A0A7J2SS83-F1
#
_entry.id   AF-A0A7J2SS83-F1
#
_cell.length_a   1.000
_cell.length_b   1.000
_cell.length_c   1.000
_cell.angle_alpha   90.00
_cell.angle_beta   90.00
_cell.angle_gamma   90.00
#
_symmetry.space_group_name_H-M   'P 1'
#
loop_
_entity.id
_entity.type
_entity.pdbx_description
1 polymer ?
#
loop_
_entity_poly.entity_id
_entity_poly.type
_entity_poly.pdbx_seq_one_letter_code
_entity_poly.pdbx_strand_id
1 'polypeptide(L)'
;MNPSFDSLENKIPSIVVEIAVAILILGGIMGSIWLYSGQPFPGSPPLVVIESGSMMHENEPFGRLGTIDPGDIVLAKAVHQKEDVITHGGKFGGARFVGSDGYKTYGDYGDVIIYKPMGRTDVLPIIHRAMCWVEYDENTGTYSVQEYGIKNATSVTIPELDLYGYQPDHSGFITKGDNNELPDQHPNARICEEPVKLEWVIGKAQGELPWFG
;
A
#
# COMPACT_ATOMS: atom_id res chain seq x y z
N MET A 1 49.43 4.78 -52.95
CA MET A 1 49.39 4.14 -51.62
C MET A 1 48.54 5.01 -50.72
N ASN A 2 47.29 4.64 -50.51
CA ASN A 2 46.49 5.17 -49.42
C ASN A 2 45.74 3.96 -48.87
N PRO A 3 46.29 3.26 -47.86
CA PRO A 3 45.63 2.10 -47.31
C PRO A 3 44.44 2.57 -46.47
N SER A 4 43.28 1.97 -46.76
CA SER A 4 42.26 1.61 -45.79
C SER A 4 41.91 2.65 -44.71
N PHE A 5 40.97 3.55 -45.03
CA PHE A 5 40.01 4.01 -44.02
C PHE A 5 38.70 3.20 -44.07
N ASP A 6 38.71 2.05 -44.75
CA ASP A 6 37.61 1.06 -44.77
C ASP A 6 37.64 0.07 -43.60
N SER A 7 38.58 0.19 -42.65
CA SER A 7 38.84 -0.89 -41.67
C SER A 7 38.41 -0.61 -40.23
N LEU A 8 37.49 0.34 -40.00
CA LEU A 8 36.89 0.54 -38.67
C LEU A 8 35.37 0.70 -38.72
N GLU A 9 34.71 0.12 -39.73
CA GLU A 9 33.31 -0.32 -39.56
C GLU A 9 33.32 -1.55 -38.64
N ASN A 10 33.58 -1.31 -37.36
CA ASN A 10 33.19 -2.26 -36.32
C ASN A 10 31.66 -2.30 -36.32
N LYS A 11 31.16 -3.16 -37.20
CA LYS A 11 29.78 -3.59 -37.33
C LYS A 11 29.31 -4.18 -36.01
N ILE A 12 28.96 -3.31 -35.06
CA ILE A 12 27.87 -3.67 -34.18
C ILE A 12 26.66 -3.67 -35.12
N PRO A 13 26.07 -4.83 -35.42
CA PRO A 13 24.91 -4.86 -36.29
C PRO A 13 23.85 -3.97 -35.67
N SER A 14 23.15 -3.15 -36.47
CA SER A 14 22.17 -2.16 -35.97
C SER A 14 21.25 -2.74 -34.89
N ILE A 15 20.85 -3.99 -35.09
CA ILE A 15 20.05 -4.77 -34.15
C ILE A 15 20.64 -4.89 -32.72
N VAL A 16 21.97 -5.01 -32.56
CA VAL A 16 22.62 -5.06 -31.24
C VAL A 16 22.61 -3.69 -30.58
N VAL A 17 22.78 -2.61 -31.35
CA VAL A 17 22.64 -1.24 -30.82
C VAL A 17 21.19 -0.99 -30.40
N GLU A 18 20.23 -1.36 -31.24
CA GLU A 18 18.79 -1.22 -30.95
C GLU A 18 18.38 -2.02 -29.71
N ILE A 19 18.85 -3.27 -29.58
CA ILE A 19 18.61 -4.10 -28.37
C ILE A 19 19.25 -3.45 -27.14
N ALA A 20 20.49 -2.95 -27.25
CA ALA A 20 21.17 -2.30 -26.13
C ALA A 20 20.45 -1.03 -25.69
N VAL A 21 20.00 -0.21 -26.65
CA VAL A 21 19.21 1.00 -26.37
C VAL A 21 17.86 0.64 -25.74
N ALA A 22 17.16 -0.39 -26.23
CA ALA A 22 15.90 -0.85 -25.65
C ALA A 22 16.09 -1.34 -24.20
N ILE A 23 17.15 -2.09 -23.92
CA ILE A 23 17.49 -2.54 -22.56
C ILE A 23 17.83 -1.35 -21.67
N LEU A 24 18.57 -0.36 -22.16
CA LEU A 24 18.91 0.85 -21.39
C LEU A 24 17.67 1.68 -21.07
N ILE A 25 16.76 1.86 -22.03
CA ILE A 25 15.50 2.58 -21.81
C ILE A 25 14.65 1.83 -20.79
N LEU A 26 14.44 0.52 -20.97
CA LEU A 26 13.64 -0.30 -20.07
C LEU A 26 14.24 -0.33 -18.66
N GLY A 27 15.55 -0.57 -18.56
CA GLY A 27 16.29 -0.56 -17.30
C GLY A 27 16.29 0.81 -16.63
N GLY A 28 16.36 1.89 -17.40
CA GLY A 28 16.25 3.26 -16.91
C GLY A 28 14.86 3.55 -16.33
N ILE A 29 13.80 3.21 -17.05
CA ILE A 29 12.41 3.38 -16.57
C ILE A 29 12.19 2.53 -15.31
N MET A 30 12.53 1.26 -15.37
CA MET A 30 12.34 0.32 -14.28
C MET A 30 13.16 0.71 -13.04
N GLY A 31 14.41 1.12 -13.22
CA GLY A 31 15.27 1.64 -12.16
C GLY A 31 14.74 2.93 -11.55
N SER A 32 14.14 3.81 -12.37
CA SER A 32 13.53 5.06 -11.89
C SER A 32 12.30 4.79 -11.02
N ILE A 33 11.45 3.83 -11.42
CA ILE A 33 10.29 3.41 -10.65
C ILE A 33 10.73 2.81 -9.30
N TRP A 34 11.70 1.91 -9.30
CA TRP A 34 12.24 1.33 -8.07
C TRP A 34 12.81 2.40 -7.14
N LEU A 35 13.64 3.30 -7.68
CA LEU A 35 14.24 4.39 -6.90
C LEU A 35 13.18 5.32 -6.29
N TYR A 36 12.15 5.67 -7.05
CA TYR A 36 11.05 6.51 -6.56
C TYR A 36 10.20 5.80 -5.50
N SER A 37 9.93 4.51 -5.70
CA SER A 37 9.11 3.71 -4.78
C SER A 37 9.80 3.46 -3.43
N GLY A 38 11.14 3.51 -3.38
CA GLY A 38 11.90 3.15 -2.18
C GLY A 38 11.88 1.65 -1.86
N GLN A 39 11.31 0.80 -2.74
CA GLN A 39 11.25 -0.64 -2.55
C GLN A 39 12.64 -1.27 -2.68
N PRO A 40 12.93 -2.36 -1.95
CA PRO A 40 14.18 -3.10 -2.10
C PRO A 40 14.27 -3.76 -3.49
N PHE A 41 15.42 -3.66 -4.15
CA PHE A 41 15.72 -4.38 -5.40
C PHE A 41 16.84 -5.41 -5.17
N PRO A 42 16.70 -6.69 -5.59
CA PRO A 42 15.52 -7.36 -6.13
C PRO A 42 14.64 -7.94 -5.00
N GLY A 43 13.63 -7.19 -4.55
CA GLY A 43 12.71 -7.58 -3.48
C GLY A 43 11.26 -7.44 -3.93
N SER A 44 10.46 -6.70 -3.15
CA SER A 44 9.06 -6.42 -3.49
C SER A 44 8.97 -5.60 -4.78
N PRO A 45 8.16 -6.03 -5.77
CA PRO A 45 7.94 -5.23 -6.96
C PRO A 45 7.18 -3.95 -6.60
N PRO A 46 7.55 -2.80 -7.18
CA PRO A 46 6.89 -1.53 -6.89
C PRO A 46 5.53 -1.40 -7.58
N LEU A 47 5.23 -2.23 -8.57
CA LEU A 47 3.95 -2.23 -9.28
C LEU A 47 3.14 -3.46 -8.84
N VAL A 48 1.90 -3.23 -8.42
CA VAL A 48 0.98 -4.26 -7.91
C VAL A 48 -0.32 -4.18 -8.69
N VAL A 49 -0.86 -5.34 -9.08
CA VAL A 49 -2.16 -5.46 -9.75
C VAL A 49 -3.24 -5.71 -8.70
N ILE A 50 -4.38 -5.06 -8.87
CA ILE A 50 -5.53 -5.21 -7.97
C ILE A 50 -6.44 -6.32 -8.47
N GLU A 51 -6.62 -7.36 -7.66
CA GLU A 51 -7.41 -8.53 -8.06
C GLU A 51 -8.86 -8.51 -7.57
N SER A 52 -9.16 -7.78 -6.48
CA SER A 52 -10.44 -7.89 -5.79
C SER A 52 -11.17 -6.55 -5.66
N GLY A 53 -12.50 -6.61 -5.66
CA GLY A 53 -13.37 -5.44 -5.58
C GLY A 53 -13.63 -4.89 -4.16
N SER A 54 -12.80 -5.23 -3.17
CA SER A 54 -12.98 -4.77 -1.78
C SER A 54 -12.74 -3.27 -1.60
N MET A 55 -12.09 -2.63 -2.56
CA MET A 55 -11.85 -1.18 -2.59
C MET A 55 -12.75 -0.43 -3.59
N MET A 56 -13.69 -1.13 -4.25
CA MET A 56 -14.60 -0.52 -5.23
C MET A 56 -15.61 0.39 -4.58
N HIS A 57 -16.03 1.43 -5.31
CA HIS A 57 -17.07 2.34 -4.87
C HIS A 57 -18.31 2.19 -5.76
N GLU A 58 -19.45 1.77 -5.20
CA GLU A 58 -20.67 1.42 -5.96
C GLU A 58 -21.25 2.56 -6.83
N ASN A 59 -20.89 3.81 -6.55
CA ASN A 59 -21.48 5.00 -7.16
C ASN A 59 -20.58 5.69 -8.21
N GLU A 60 -19.40 5.15 -8.52
CA GLU A 60 -18.48 5.74 -9.49
C GLU A 60 -18.40 4.86 -10.75
N PRO A 61 -18.39 5.45 -11.96
CA PRO A 61 -18.20 4.67 -13.18
C PRO A 61 -16.81 4.01 -13.18
N PHE A 62 -16.78 2.71 -13.45
CA PHE A 62 -15.58 1.87 -13.54
C PHE A 62 -14.43 2.54 -14.31
N GLY A 63 -13.22 2.50 -13.75
CA GLY A 63 -11.98 2.95 -14.42
C GLY A 63 -11.76 4.46 -14.42
N ARG A 64 -12.15 5.13 -13.32
CA ARG A 64 -11.83 6.54 -13.06
C ARG A 64 -10.47 6.70 -12.39
N LEU A 65 -9.82 7.82 -12.70
CA LEU A 65 -8.64 8.26 -11.99
C LEU A 65 -9.02 8.77 -10.57
N GLY A 66 -8.40 8.22 -9.54
CA GLY A 66 -8.61 8.50 -8.13
C GLY A 66 -9.42 7.45 -7.38
N THR A 67 -9.62 6.24 -7.90
CA THR A 67 -10.32 5.12 -7.25
C THR A 67 -9.62 3.80 -7.57
N ILE A 68 -9.69 2.82 -6.65
CA ILE A 68 -9.09 1.51 -6.86
C ILE A 68 -10.15 0.52 -7.36
N ASP A 69 -10.03 0.09 -8.61
CA ASP A 69 -10.86 -0.95 -9.21
C ASP A 69 -10.05 -2.23 -9.50
N PRO A 70 -10.71 -3.40 -9.57
CA PRO A 70 -10.09 -4.63 -10.05
C PRO A 70 -9.54 -4.45 -11.47
N GLY A 71 -8.30 -4.87 -11.67
CA GLY A 71 -7.57 -4.66 -12.93
C GLY A 71 -6.77 -3.36 -12.98
N ASP A 72 -6.71 -2.58 -11.91
CA ASP A 72 -5.80 -1.43 -11.86
C ASP A 72 -4.38 -1.86 -11.48
N ILE A 73 -3.39 -1.10 -11.96
CA ILE A 73 -2.02 -1.16 -11.44
C ILE A 73 -1.82 0.00 -10.48
N VAL A 74 -1.40 -0.31 -9.25
CA VAL A 74 -1.00 0.68 -8.25
C VAL A 74 0.50 0.64 -8.02
N LEU A 75 1.08 1.80 -7.74
CA LEU A 75 2.48 1.90 -7.35
C LEU A 75 2.59 1.81 -5.82
N ALA A 76 3.27 0.79 -5.33
CA ALA A 76 3.53 0.53 -3.93
C ALA A 76 4.78 1.28 -3.45
N LYS A 77 4.59 2.35 -2.69
CA LYS A 77 5.69 3.09 -2.06
C LYS A 77 6.05 2.47 -0.71
N ALA A 78 7.34 2.32 -0.45
CA ALA A 78 7.85 1.76 0.79
C ALA A 78 7.38 2.56 2.02
N VAL A 79 7.06 1.82 3.08
CA VAL A 79 6.67 2.33 4.39
C VAL A 79 7.73 1.82 5.37
N HIS A 80 8.42 2.73 6.04
CA HIS A 80 9.52 2.39 6.96
C HIS A 80 9.14 2.57 8.43
N GLN A 81 8.18 3.45 8.70
CA GLN A 81 7.67 3.76 10.03
C GLN A 81 6.17 4.04 9.97
N LYS A 82 5.47 3.95 11.10
CA LYS A 82 4.01 4.15 11.13
C LYS A 82 3.61 5.56 10.68
N GLU A 83 4.46 6.55 10.91
CA GLU A 83 4.26 7.95 10.53
C GLU A 83 4.25 8.17 9.01
N ASP A 84 4.73 7.21 8.22
CA ASP A 84 4.68 7.29 6.75
C ASP A 84 3.26 7.04 6.22
N VAL A 85 2.35 6.53 7.06
CA VAL A 85 0.96 6.21 6.72
C VAL A 85 0.03 7.15 7.48
N ILE A 86 -0.77 7.92 6.74
CA ILE A 86 -1.81 8.76 7.32
C ILE A 86 -3.09 7.93 7.40
N THR A 87 -3.49 7.51 8.59
CA THR A 87 -4.70 6.71 8.78
C THR A 87 -5.97 7.54 8.56
N HIS A 88 -7.05 6.93 8.09
CA HIS A 88 -8.38 7.54 8.00
C HIS A 88 -8.76 8.24 9.32
N GLY A 89 -8.60 7.51 10.43
CA GLY A 89 -8.80 7.96 11.79
C GLY A 89 -10.26 8.23 12.17
N GLY A 90 -10.44 8.84 13.33
CA GLY A 90 -11.71 8.98 14.01
C GLY A 90 -11.99 10.40 14.48
N LYS A 91 -12.77 10.53 15.55
CA LYS A 91 -13.21 11.83 16.08
C LYS A 91 -12.06 12.69 16.64
N PHE A 92 -10.94 12.07 17.03
CA PHE A 92 -9.87 12.73 17.79
C PHE A 92 -8.57 12.90 16.99
N GLY A 93 -8.47 12.30 15.81
CA GLY A 93 -7.28 12.38 14.97
C GLY A 93 -7.44 11.63 13.64
N GLY A 94 -6.42 11.69 12.80
CA GLY A 94 -6.38 11.06 11.49
C GLY A 94 -6.45 12.06 10.34
N ALA A 95 -6.68 11.52 9.14
CA ALA A 95 -6.53 12.23 7.88
C ALA A 95 -7.43 13.47 7.75
N ARG A 96 -8.61 13.47 8.38
CA ARG A 96 -9.51 14.65 8.38
C ARG A 96 -8.87 15.90 9.00
N PHE A 97 -7.92 15.73 9.92
CA PHE A 97 -7.25 16.83 10.61
C PHE A 97 -5.96 17.29 9.90
N VAL A 98 -5.63 16.69 8.75
CA VAL A 98 -4.44 17.02 7.98
C VAL A 98 -4.78 18.07 6.91
N GLY A 99 -4.38 19.32 7.16
CA GLY A 99 -4.68 20.45 6.25
C GLY A 99 -6.10 21.02 6.45
N SER A 100 -6.52 21.92 5.54
CA SER A 100 -7.83 22.59 5.63
C SER A 100 -9.01 21.67 5.30
N ASP A 101 -8.84 20.80 4.30
CA ASP A 101 -9.92 19.95 3.75
C ASP A 101 -9.74 18.47 4.09
N GLY A 102 -8.69 18.15 4.87
CA GLY A 102 -8.24 16.80 5.19
C GLY A 102 -7.46 16.14 4.04
N TYR A 103 -6.78 15.06 4.37
CA TYR A 103 -5.99 14.26 3.42
C TYR A 103 -6.80 13.10 2.87
N LYS A 104 -6.93 13.00 1.55
CA LYS A 104 -7.72 11.95 0.87
C LYS A 104 -6.89 11.21 -0.17
N THR A 105 -7.07 9.90 -0.23
CA THR A 105 -6.57 9.04 -1.30
C THR A 105 -7.65 8.07 -1.72
N TYR A 106 -7.73 7.80 -3.02
CA TYR A 106 -8.63 6.81 -3.60
C TYR A 106 -10.10 7.02 -3.20
N GLY A 107 -10.60 8.26 -3.33
CA GLY A 107 -11.99 8.62 -3.04
C GLY A 107 -12.33 8.98 -1.59
N ASP A 108 -11.54 8.53 -0.60
CA ASP A 108 -11.83 8.74 0.83
C ASP A 108 -10.60 9.17 1.65
N TYR A 109 -10.78 9.44 2.94
CA TYR A 109 -9.75 9.94 3.86
C TYR A 109 -8.66 8.92 4.17
N GLY A 110 -7.42 9.38 4.28
CA GLY A 110 -6.27 8.56 4.67
C GLY A 110 -5.65 7.76 3.54
N ASP A 111 -4.60 7.04 3.87
CA ASP A 111 -3.79 6.19 2.98
C ASP A 111 -4.37 4.78 2.86
N VAL A 112 -4.13 4.16 1.71
CA VAL A 112 -4.40 2.74 1.43
C VAL A 112 -3.08 1.98 1.44
N ILE A 113 -3.02 0.87 2.18
CA ILE A 113 -1.81 0.07 2.34
C ILE A 113 -1.96 -1.32 1.73
N ILE A 114 -0.86 -1.81 1.15
CA ILE A 114 -0.73 -3.14 0.60
C ILE A 114 0.06 -3.97 1.61
N TYR A 115 -0.49 -5.08 2.07
CA TYR A 115 0.12 -5.87 3.14
C TYR A 115 -0.11 -7.36 2.97
N LYS A 116 0.70 -8.15 3.69
CA LYS A 116 0.58 -9.61 3.78
C LYS A 116 -0.31 -9.98 4.98
N PRO A 117 -1.47 -10.60 4.76
CA PRO A 117 -2.34 -11.01 5.86
C PRO A 117 -1.61 -11.96 6.81
N MET A 118 -1.56 -11.64 8.11
CA MET A 118 -0.83 -12.41 9.13
C MET A 118 0.67 -12.63 8.79
N GLY A 119 1.28 -11.77 7.97
CA GLY A 119 2.67 -11.93 7.51
C GLY A 119 2.92 -13.11 6.57
N ARG A 120 1.86 -13.78 6.10
CA ARG A 120 1.94 -14.96 5.27
C ARG A 120 2.40 -14.65 3.84
N THR A 121 3.23 -15.52 3.30
CA THR A 121 3.76 -15.42 1.91
C THR A 121 3.13 -16.42 0.96
N ASP A 122 2.34 -17.36 1.46
CA ASP A 122 1.56 -18.35 0.73
C ASP A 122 0.19 -17.83 0.26
N VAL A 123 -0.19 -16.63 0.69
CA VAL A 123 -1.42 -15.95 0.31
C VAL A 123 -1.12 -14.66 -0.44
N LEU A 124 -2.07 -14.23 -1.26
CA LEU A 124 -1.97 -12.99 -2.00
C LEU A 124 -2.02 -11.79 -1.03
N PRO A 125 -1.20 -10.74 -1.28
CA PRO A 125 -1.32 -9.49 -0.56
C PRO A 125 -2.70 -8.85 -0.71
N ILE A 126 -3.10 -8.09 0.29
CA ILE A 126 -4.37 -7.37 0.33
C ILE A 126 -4.08 -5.87 0.33
N ILE A 127 -4.95 -5.11 -0.33
CA ILE A 127 -4.90 -3.66 -0.40
C ILE A 127 -6.13 -3.07 0.28
N HIS A 128 -5.98 -2.45 1.45
CA HIS A 128 -7.08 -1.87 2.20
C HIS A 128 -6.70 -0.55 2.86
N ARG A 129 -7.69 0.26 3.22
CA ARG A 129 -7.49 1.54 3.88
C ARG A 129 -7.01 1.35 5.30
N ALA A 130 -6.00 2.12 5.70
CA ALA A 130 -5.52 2.13 7.07
C ALA A 130 -6.47 2.97 7.94
N MET A 131 -7.21 2.33 8.85
CA MET A 131 -8.23 2.98 9.66
C MET A 131 -7.65 3.69 10.89
N CYS A 132 -6.79 3.00 11.64
CA CYS A 132 -6.05 3.57 12.77
C CYS A 132 -4.84 2.70 13.12
N TRP A 133 -3.97 3.22 13.98
CA TRP A 133 -2.87 2.47 14.56
C TRP A 133 -3.19 2.09 16.01
N VAL A 134 -3.16 0.79 16.31
CA VAL A 134 -3.25 0.29 17.68
C VAL A 134 -1.84 0.19 18.24
N GLU A 135 -1.59 0.92 19.32
CA GLU A 135 -0.37 0.83 20.10
C GLU A 135 -0.59 -0.12 21.27
N TYR A 136 0.21 -1.17 21.36
CA TYR A 136 0.24 -2.11 22.48
C TYR A 136 1.49 -1.88 23.33
N ASP A 137 1.29 -1.65 24.63
CA ASP A 137 2.38 -1.55 25.60
C ASP A 137 2.57 -2.90 26.32
N GLU A 138 3.65 -3.60 25.95
CA GLU A 138 4.00 -4.90 26.53
C GLU A 138 4.22 -4.86 28.05
N ASN A 139 4.61 -3.72 28.62
CA ASN A 139 4.90 -3.63 30.06
C ASN A 139 3.63 -3.57 30.89
N THR A 140 2.61 -2.91 30.37
CA THR A 140 1.34 -2.68 31.08
C THR A 140 0.23 -3.59 30.58
N GLY A 141 0.38 -4.22 29.42
CA GLY A 141 -0.66 -4.99 28.74
C GLY A 141 -1.84 -4.11 28.33
N THR A 142 -1.59 -2.83 28.05
CA THR A 142 -2.63 -1.85 27.71
C THR A 142 -2.53 -1.36 26.28
N TYR A 143 -3.66 -0.87 25.77
CA TYR A 143 -3.83 -0.43 24.40
C TYR A 143 -4.09 1.08 24.34
N SER A 144 -3.52 1.73 23.34
CA SER A 144 -3.80 3.12 23.02
C SER A 144 -4.07 3.29 21.52
N VAL A 145 -5.09 4.08 21.19
CA VAL A 145 -5.48 4.42 19.81
C VAL A 145 -5.75 5.91 19.77
N GLN A 146 -4.83 6.68 19.20
CA GLN A 146 -4.84 8.14 19.31
C GLN A 146 -6.02 8.74 18.56
N GLU A 147 -6.33 8.21 17.38
CA GLU A 147 -7.37 8.67 16.46
C GLU A 147 -8.78 8.54 17.05
N TYR A 148 -8.95 7.58 17.96
CA TYR A 148 -10.20 7.28 18.66
C TYR A 148 -10.19 7.69 20.14
N GLY A 149 -9.11 8.33 20.61
CA GLY A 149 -9.01 8.83 21.98
C GLY A 149 -8.90 7.75 23.05
N ILE A 150 -8.56 6.52 22.67
CA ILE A 150 -8.36 5.38 23.58
C ILE A 150 -6.95 5.49 24.15
N LYS A 151 -6.81 5.45 25.48
CA LYS A 151 -5.51 5.51 26.17
C LYS A 151 -5.48 4.52 27.33
N ASN A 152 -4.42 3.72 27.40
CA ASN A 152 -4.16 2.74 28.47
C ASN A 152 -5.39 1.86 28.78
N ALA A 153 -6.12 1.42 27.75
CA ALA A 153 -7.28 0.56 27.90
C ALA A 153 -6.87 -0.92 27.99
N THR A 154 -7.69 -1.77 28.61
CA THR A 154 -7.46 -3.22 28.68
C THR A 154 -7.98 -3.98 27.45
N SER A 155 -8.72 -3.30 26.57
CA SER A 155 -9.15 -3.78 25.27
C SER A 155 -9.44 -2.59 24.36
N VAL A 156 -9.35 -2.80 23.06
CA VAL A 156 -9.72 -1.84 22.03
C VAL A 156 -11.21 -2.03 21.70
N THR A 157 -11.99 -0.96 21.88
CA THR A 157 -13.40 -0.93 21.47
C THR A 157 -13.62 0.33 20.64
N ILE A 158 -13.91 0.14 19.36
CA ILE A 158 -14.16 1.18 18.37
C ILE A 158 -15.52 0.86 17.72
N PRO A 159 -16.63 1.36 18.28
CA PRO A 159 -17.98 1.09 17.76
C PRO A 159 -18.16 1.53 16.31
N GLU A 160 -17.45 2.58 15.86
CA GLU A 160 -17.51 3.07 14.48
C GLU A 160 -16.92 2.09 13.46
N LEU A 161 -16.10 1.14 13.91
CA LEU A 161 -15.52 0.08 13.10
C LEU A 161 -16.14 -1.29 13.41
N ASP A 162 -17.23 -1.35 14.17
CA ASP A 162 -17.82 -2.61 14.66
C ASP A 162 -16.83 -3.52 15.40
N LEU A 163 -15.83 -2.92 16.06
CA LEU A 163 -14.75 -3.65 16.74
C LEU A 163 -14.91 -3.53 18.25
N TYR A 164 -15.19 -4.65 18.93
CA TYR A 164 -15.49 -4.68 20.36
C TYR A 164 -14.60 -5.63 21.13
N GLY A 165 -14.05 -5.18 22.26
CA GLY A 165 -13.26 -6.02 23.16
C GLY A 165 -12.02 -6.63 22.50
N TYR A 166 -11.46 -5.97 21.49
CA TYR A 166 -10.35 -6.47 20.70
C TYR A 166 -9.04 -6.37 21.50
N GLN A 167 -8.27 -7.46 21.55
CA GLN A 167 -7.09 -7.60 22.42
C GLN A 167 -5.93 -8.26 21.66
N PRO A 168 -5.30 -7.52 20.73
CA PRO A 168 -4.17 -8.05 19.97
C PRO A 168 -2.93 -8.19 20.85
N ASP A 169 -1.99 -9.06 20.49
CA ASP A 169 -0.74 -9.24 21.26
C ASP A 169 0.40 -8.31 20.81
N HIS A 170 0.16 -7.43 19.83
CA HIS A 170 1.14 -6.48 19.31
C HIS A 170 0.50 -5.22 18.69
N SER A 171 1.34 -4.20 18.45
CA SER A 171 0.95 -2.98 17.73
C SER A 171 0.77 -3.22 16.23
N GLY A 172 -0.08 -2.42 15.58
CA GLY A 172 -0.25 -2.47 14.12
C GLY A 172 -1.43 -1.65 13.61
N PHE A 173 -1.64 -1.66 12.29
CA PHE A 173 -2.76 -0.98 11.66
C PHE A 173 -4.03 -1.83 11.71
N ILE A 174 -5.15 -1.20 12.04
CA ILE A 174 -6.47 -1.72 11.69
C ILE A 174 -6.74 -1.33 10.25
N THR A 175 -7.15 -2.30 9.43
CA THR A 175 -7.38 -2.11 8.00
C THR A 175 -8.80 -2.48 7.64
N LYS A 176 -9.34 -1.83 6.60
CA LYS A 176 -10.68 -2.10 6.11
C LYS A 176 -10.77 -1.78 4.62
N GLY A 177 -11.38 -2.68 3.85
CA GLY A 177 -11.78 -2.40 2.48
C GLY A 177 -12.89 -1.35 2.42
N ASP A 178 -12.81 -0.40 1.49
CA ASP A 178 -13.81 0.66 1.35
C ASP A 178 -15.21 0.09 1.06
N ASN A 179 -15.27 -1.03 0.33
CA ASN A 179 -16.49 -1.77 0.02
C ASN A 179 -16.83 -2.89 1.03
N ASN A 180 -16.04 -3.03 2.11
CA ASN A 180 -16.30 -4.04 3.13
C ASN A 180 -17.18 -3.46 4.24
N GLU A 181 -18.02 -4.26 4.88
CA GLU A 181 -18.79 -3.80 6.06
C GLU A 181 -17.93 -3.77 7.33
N LEU A 182 -17.03 -4.75 7.47
CA LEU A 182 -16.25 -5.00 8.67
C LEU A 182 -14.75 -4.73 8.43
N PRO A 183 -14.00 -4.33 9.47
CA PRO A 183 -12.54 -4.29 9.40
C PRO A 183 -11.97 -5.70 9.29
N ASP A 184 -10.75 -5.80 8.77
CA ASP A 184 -10.10 -7.09 8.48
C ASP A 184 -9.83 -7.91 9.75
N GLN A 185 -9.67 -7.20 10.88
CA GLN A 185 -9.48 -7.73 12.23
C GLN A 185 -10.77 -8.26 12.88
N HIS A 186 -11.93 -8.01 12.28
CA HIS A 186 -13.17 -8.55 12.82
C HIS A 186 -13.20 -10.09 12.63
N PRO A 187 -13.58 -10.89 13.66
CA PRO A 187 -13.60 -12.36 13.55
C PRO A 187 -14.46 -12.90 12.39
N ASN A 188 -15.53 -12.18 12.05
CA ASN A 188 -16.40 -12.54 10.91
C ASN A 188 -15.84 -12.13 9.54
N ALA A 189 -14.83 -11.25 9.47
CA ALA A 189 -14.21 -10.88 8.20
C ALA A 189 -13.34 -12.03 7.65
N ARG A 190 -12.70 -12.81 8.53
CA ARG A 190 -11.83 -13.96 8.18
C ARG A 190 -10.65 -13.58 7.26
N ILE A 191 -10.13 -12.36 7.40
CA ILE A 191 -9.04 -11.82 6.57
C ILE A 191 -7.73 -11.79 7.37
N CYS A 192 -7.68 -10.96 8.41
CA CYS A 192 -6.47 -10.73 9.20
C CYS A 192 -6.86 -10.38 10.63
N GLU A 193 -7.01 -11.40 11.47
CA GLU A 193 -7.51 -11.26 12.85
C GLU A 193 -6.59 -10.42 13.75
N GLU A 194 -5.30 -10.31 13.41
CA GLU A 194 -4.34 -9.44 14.11
C GLU A 194 -4.16 -8.08 13.41
N PRO A 195 -3.73 -7.02 14.13
CA PRO A 195 -3.40 -5.74 13.51
C PRO A 195 -2.30 -5.94 12.48
N VAL A 196 -2.29 -5.17 11.41
CA VAL A 196 -1.24 -5.31 10.39
C VAL A 196 0.05 -4.72 10.93
N LYS A 197 1.03 -5.58 11.25
CA LYS A 197 2.37 -5.13 11.65
C LYS A 197 3.01 -4.32 10.53
N LEU A 198 3.85 -3.37 10.92
CA LEU A 198 4.65 -2.59 9.98
C LEU A 198 5.48 -3.49 9.05
N GLU A 199 6.05 -4.58 9.57
CA GLU A 199 6.84 -5.55 8.79
C GLU A 199 6.02 -6.38 7.79
N TRP A 200 4.69 -6.39 7.92
CA TRP A 200 3.79 -7.06 6.98
C TRP A 200 3.36 -6.12 5.85
N VAL A 201 3.57 -4.81 6.00
CA VAL A 201 3.27 -3.80 4.98
C VAL A 201 4.30 -3.91 3.87
N ILE A 202 3.82 -4.13 2.65
CA ILE A 202 4.64 -4.09 1.43
C ILE A 202 4.87 -2.63 1.02
N GLY A 203 3.83 -1.80 1.14
CA GLY A 203 3.91 -0.38 0.90
C GLY A 203 2.55 0.29 0.99
N LYS A 204 2.54 1.60 0.85
CA LYS A 204 1.30 2.36 0.63
C LYS A 204 1.07 2.58 -0.86
N ALA A 205 -0.19 2.49 -1.27
CA ALA A 205 -0.57 2.77 -2.64
C ALA A 205 -0.38 4.27 -2.92
N GLN A 206 0.38 4.60 -3.97
CA GLN A 206 0.63 5.97 -4.37
C GLN A 206 0.55 6.12 -5.90
N GLY A 207 -0.59 6.60 -6.36
CA GLY A 207 -0.90 6.70 -7.78
C GLY A 207 -1.47 5.38 -8.32
N GLU A 208 -2.12 5.49 -9.47
CA GLU A 208 -2.82 4.39 -10.13
C GLU A 208 -2.72 4.57 -11.65
N LEU A 209 -2.67 3.45 -12.36
CA LEU A 209 -2.80 3.36 -13.80
C LEU A 209 -4.06 2.56 -14.08
N PRO A 210 -5.18 3.23 -14.41
CA PRO A 210 -6.42 2.52 -14.68
C PRO A 210 -6.28 1.69 -15.96
N TRP A 211 -7.01 0.57 -16.05
CA TRP A 211 -7.13 -0.28 -17.25
C TRP A 211 -5.93 -1.18 -17.63
N PHE A 212 -4.90 -1.27 -16.80
CA PHE A 212 -3.64 -1.98 -17.14
C PHE A 212 -3.41 -3.35 -16.46
N GLY A 213 -4.45 -3.97 -15.90
CA GLY A 213 -4.39 -5.29 -15.23
C GLY A 213 -5.25 -6.38 -15.88
#